data_AF-A0A7V0ZIM2-F1
#
_entry.id   AF-A0A7V0ZIM2-F1
#
_cell.length_a   1.000
_cell.length_b   1.000
_cell.length_c   1.000
_cell.angle_alpha   90.00
_cell.angle_beta   90.00
_cell.angle_gamma   90.00
#
_symmetry.space_group_name_H-M   'P 1'
#
loop_
_entity.id
_entity.type
_entity.pdbx_description
1 polymer ?
#
loop_
_entity_poly.entity_id
_entity_poly.type
_entity_poly.pdbx_seq_one_letter_code
_entity_poly.pdbx_strand_id
1 'polypeptide(L)' 'MSNNLVNHNLVDIDYKEIIYELRPCLDYNGDPVEGLNNAWILLNNPKQYN' A
#
# COMPACT_ATOMS: atom_id res chain seq x y z
N MET A 1 4.85 -27.14 17.14
CA MET A 1 3.94 -26.15 17.73
C MET A 1 3.27 -25.41 16.58
N SER A 2 1.95 -25.52 16.44
CA SER A 2 1.21 -24.85 15.35
C SER A 2 1.04 -23.37 15.70
N ASN A 3 1.77 -22.50 15.03
CA ASN A 3 1.62 -21.05 15.19
C ASN A 3 0.40 -20.60 14.38
N ASN A 4 -0.80 -20.75 14.96
CA ASN A 4 -2.05 -20.33 14.31
C ASN A 4 -2.18 -18.81 14.45
N LEU A 5 -2.07 -18.10 13.32
CA LEU A 5 -2.36 -16.67 13.26
C LEU A 5 -3.88 -16.48 13.40
N VAL A 6 -4.30 -15.82 14.47
CA VAL A 6 -5.72 -15.52 14.71
C VAL A 6 -5.99 -14.10 14.25
N ASN A 7 -6.97 -13.95 13.35
CA ASN A 7 -7.46 -12.64 12.94
C ASN A 7 -8.25 -12.00 14.09
N HIS A 8 -7.95 -10.73 14.40
CA HIS A 8 -8.60 -9.95 15.47
C HIS A 8 -9.46 -8.81 14.93
N ASN A 9 -9.78 -8.80 13.64
CA ASN A 9 -10.66 -7.81 13.04
C ASN A 9 -12.07 -7.92 13.65
N LEU A 10 -12.61 -6.80 14.11
CA LEU A 10 -13.98 -6.73 14.64
C LEU A 10 -15.04 -6.84 13.53
N VAL A 11 -14.68 -6.36 12.35
CA VAL A 11 -15.49 -6.40 11.12
C VAL A 11 -14.55 -6.51 9.92
N ASP A 12 -15.02 -7.15 8.87
CA ASP A 12 -14.34 -7.15 7.59
C ASP A 12 -14.65 -5.86 6.84
N ILE A 13 -13.62 -5.08 6.52
CA ILE A 13 -13.74 -3.81 5.81
C ILE A 13 -12.86 -3.89 4.57
N ASP A 14 -13.46 -3.61 3.41
CA ASP A 14 -12.75 -3.33 2.19
C ASP A 14 -12.58 -1.81 2.03
N TYR A 15 -11.34 -1.33 2.10
CA TYR A 15 -11.03 0.09 2.07
C TYR A 15 -11.08 0.61 0.64
N LYS A 16 -12.15 1.32 0.28
CA LYS A 16 -12.33 1.88 -1.07
C LYS A 16 -11.58 3.18 -1.31
N GLU A 17 -11.26 3.91 -0.24
CA GLU A 17 -10.65 5.24 -0.30
C GLU A 17 -9.13 5.22 -0.11
N ILE A 18 -8.55 4.04 0.13
CA ILE A 18 -7.10 3.87 0.22
C ILE A 18 -6.66 3.23 -1.09
N ILE A 19 -5.99 4.01 -1.94
CA ILE A 19 -5.43 3.52 -3.19
C ILE A 19 -3.95 3.20 -2.94
N TYR A 20 -3.59 1.95 -3.18
CA TYR A 20 -2.21 1.47 -3.06
C TYR A 20 -1.65 1.16 -4.45
N GLU A 21 -0.56 1.83 -4.80
CA GLU A 21 0.16 1.61 -6.05
C GLU A 21 1.64 1.33 -5.77
N LEU A 22 2.19 0.31 -6.43
CA LEU A 22 3.64 0.09 -6.49
C LEU A 22 4.17 0.66 -7.80
N ARG A 23 5.07 1.62 -7.70
CA ARG A 23 5.75 2.23 -8.85
C ARG A 23 7.23 1.85 -8.84
N PRO A 24 7.87 1.67 -10.01
CA PRO A 24 9.30 1.37 -10.06
C PRO A 24 10.10 2.46 -9.36
N CYS A 25 11.10 2.06 -8.56
CA CYS A 25 12.10 3.00 -8.06
C CYS A 25 13.13 3.21 -9.16
N LEU A 26 13.38 4.46 -9.55
CA LEU A 26 14.29 4.78 -10.64
C LEU A 26 15.67 5.13 -10.09
N ASP A 27 16.70 4.70 -10.80
CA ASP A 27 18.08 5.10 -10.52
C ASP A 27 18.39 6.52 -11.05
N TYR A 28 19.66 6.91 -10.99
CA TYR A 28 20.11 8.22 -11.48
C TYR A 28 20.01 8.39 -13.01
N ASN A 29 19.91 7.29 -13.77
CA ASN A 29 19.70 7.30 -15.22
C ASN A 29 18.21 7.30 -15.59
N GLY A 30 17.33 7.05 -14.63
CA GLY A 30 15.89 6.90 -14.84
C GLY A 30 15.47 5.45 -15.10
N ASP A 31 16.35 4.47 -14.89
CA ASP A 31 16.06 3.06 -15.11
C ASP A 31 15.48 2.41 -13.84
N PRO A 32 14.50 1.49 -13.96
CA PRO A 32 13.97 0.76 -12.80
C PRO A 32 15.02 -0.09 -12.09
N VAL A 33 15.10 0.04 -10.77
CA VAL A 33 15.97 -0.77 -9.92
C VAL A 33 15.28 -2.10 -9.61
N GLU A 34 15.92 -3.21 -9.97
CA GLU A 34 15.39 -4.55 -9.75
C GLU A 34 15.15 -4.82 -8.26
N GLY A 35 13.95 -5.30 -7.93
CA GLY A 35 13.56 -5.62 -6.55
C GLY A 35 13.21 -4.40 -5.68
N LEU A 36 13.27 -3.17 -6.20
CA LEU A 36 12.95 -1.96 -5.46
C LEU A 36 11.76 -1.22 -6.08
N ASN A 37 10.76 -0.93 -5.25
CA ASN A 37 9.56 -0.18 -5.64
C ASN A 37 9.25 0.92 -4.62
N ASN A 38 8.67 2.00 -5.13
CA ASN A 38 8.05 3.04 -4.31
C ASN A 38 6.60 2.66 -4.04
N ALA A 39 6.23 2.54 -2.77
CA ALA A 39 4.85 2.36 -2.34
C ALA A 39 4.14 3.71 -2.26
N TRP A 40 3.12 3.90 -3.09
CA TRP A 40 2.27 5.08 -3.10
C TRP A 40 0.97 4.73 -2.41
N ILE A 41 0.71 5.42 -1.30
CA ILE A 41 -0.53 5.29 -0.53
C ILE A 41 -1.27 6.60 -0.68
N LEU A 42 -2.35 6.60 -1.47
CA LEU A 42 -3.20 7.76 -1.66
C LEU A 42 -4.46 7.58 -0.81
N LEU A 43 -4.74 8.58 0.01
CA LEU A 43 -5.96 8.65 0.80
C LEU A 43 -6.95 9.53 0.05
N ASN A 44 -7.88 8.92 -0.68
CA ASN A 44 -8.98 9.61 -1.32
C ASN A 44 -10.05 9.94 -0.29
N ASN A 45 -9.76 10.86 0.63
CA ASN A 45 -10.73 11.34 1.59
C ASN A 45 -11.31 12.69 1.13
N PRO A 46 -12.37 12.72 0.31
CA PRO A 46 -12.94 13.98 -0.20
C PRO A 46 -13.45 14.91 0.91
N LYS A 47 -13.68 14.40 2.13
CA LYS A 47 -14.09 15.21 3.30
C LYS A 47 -12.92 15.86 4.02
N GLN A 48 -11.71 15.34 3.81
CA GLN A 48 -10.48 15.88 4.34
C GLN A 48 -9.76 16.53 3.16
N TYR A 49 -10.33 17.65 2.70
CA TYR A 49 -9.72 18.51 1.68
C TYR A 49 -8.22 18.65 1.98
N ASN A 50 -7.37 18.15 1.09
CA ASN A 50 -5.91 18.29 1.19
C ASN A 50 -5.51 19.77 1.28
#